data_AF-A0A2M8PA14-F1
#
_entry.id   AF-A0A2M8PA14-F1
#
_cell.length_a   1.000
_cell.length_b   1.000
_cell.length_c   1.000
_cell.angle_alpha   90.00
_cell.angle_beta   90.00
_cell.angle_gamma   90.00
#
_symmetry.space_group_name_H-M   'P 1'
#
loop_
_entity.id
_entity.type
_entity.pdbx_description
1 polymer ?
#
loop_
_entity_poly.entity_id
_entity_poly.type
_entity_poly.pdbx_seq_one_letter_code
_entity_poly.pdbx_strand_id
1 'polypeptide(L)'
;MAETTFGGGAAAASTSLKNPKVAAAVRIGLAWLILGALLALAFSLHETPNRGAAASLSLLIGVALGVIFQRGRFCFFCIFRDFIEQRNSSGLFAILSALAVGGIGYAIVFGAFMPNPSGQGLPPDAHIGPVSWVLALGGLIFGLGMALSGACISGHLYRLGEGYTRAPFALIGSLIGFGVGFFTWHTLYVEAISVAPIAWLPKTLGYGGSLALHLAVLSLVGALLLPYLPELPAQAGGKLTWQRLYQAVFVTRWNPLVTGALVGLVGTIAYFRISPLGVTS
;
A
#
# COMPACT_ATOMS: atom_id res chain seq x y z
N MET A 1 18.52 -22.02 22.91
CA MET A 1 18.03 -23.26 23.55
C MET A 1 16.66 -22.98 24.14
N ALA A 2 15.79 -24.00 24.13
CA ALA A 2 14.38 -24.05 24.56
C ALA A 2 13.33 -23.70 23.48
N GLU A 3 12.99 -24.77 22.75
CA GLU A 3 11.71 -24.98 22.07
C GLU A 3 10.57 -25.05 23.09
N THR A 4 9.40 -24.51 22.77
CA THR A 4 8.13 -24.95 23.35
C THR A 4 7.12 -25.22 22.24
N THR A 5 6.99 -26.51 21.97
CA THR A 5 5.93 -27.18 21.23
C THR A 5 4.61 -27.02 21.96
N PHE A 6 3.58 -26.50 21.27
CA PHE A 6 2.20 -26.85 21.58
C PHE A 6 1.43 -27.06 20.27
N GLY A 7 1.18 -28.32 19.97
CA GLY A 7 0.27 -28.77 18.93
C GLY A 7 -1.18 -28.72 19.42
N GLY A 8 -2.07 -28.35 18.50
CA GLY A 8 -3.52 -28.42 18.65
C GLY A 8 -4.14 -28.35 17.26
N GLY A 9 -4.69 -29.48 16.80
CA GLY A 9 -4.92 -29.77 15.39
C GLY A 9 -5.99 -28.91 14.72
N ALA A 10 -5.69 -28.49 13.49
CA ALA A 10 -6.67 -28.27 12.45
C ALA A 10 -6.12 -28.93 11.19
N ALA A 11 -6.66 -30.12 10.90
CA ALA A 11 -6.37 -30.89 9.71
C ALA A 11 -6.87 -30.14 8.46
N ALA A 12 -6.07 -29.21 7.95
CA ALA A 12 -6.16 -28.80 6.56
C ALA A 12 -5.42 -29.85 5.74
N ALA A 13 -6.16 -30.62 4.96
CA ALA A 13 -5.64 -31.62 4.04
C ALA A 13 -4.68 -30.97 3.03
N SER A 14 -3.39 -30.86 3.39
CA SER A 14 -2.33 -30.65 2.43
C SER A 14 -2.18 -31.97 1.69
N THR A 15 -2.81 -32.08 0.52
CA THR A 15 -2.41 -33.10 -0.46
C THR A 15 -0.95 -32.81 -0.80
N SER A 16 -0.06 -33.50 -0.09
CA SER A 16 1.38 -33.43 -0.28
C SER A 16 1.68 -34.02 -1.65
N LEU A 17 1.72 -33.16 -2.66
CA LEU A 17 2.18 -33.50 -3.99
C LEU A 17 3.65 -33.91 -3.85
N LYS A 18 3.90 -35.23 -3.86
CA LYS A 18 5.21 -35.89 -3.74
C LYS A 18 6.28 -35.42 -4.75
N ASN A 19 5.92 -34.57 -5.71
CA ASN A 19 6.81 -34.11 -6.77
C ASN A 19 6.82 -32.57 -6.86
N PRO A 20 7.95 -31.90 -6.56
CA PRO A 20 8.02 -30.43 -6.51
C PRO A 20 7.70 -29.77 -7.85
N LYS A 21 7.98 -30.47 -8.97
CA LYS A 21 7.63 -29.98 -10.32
C LYS A 21 6.12 -29.97 -10.57
N VAL A 22 5.39 -30.97 -10.06
CA VAL A 22 3.93 -31.07 -10.19
C VAL A 22 3.25 -30.06 -9.25
N ALA A 23 3.77 -29.89 -8.03
CA ALA A 23 3.30 -28.85 -7.11
C ALA A 23 3.49 -27.44 -7.67
N ALA A 24 4.62 -27.16 -8.32
CA ALA A 24 4.86 -25.89 -9.00
C ALA A 24 3.93 -25.70 -10.20
N ALA A 25 3.76 -26.72 -11.05
CA ALA A 25 2.86 -26.66 -12.20
C ALA A 25 1.39 -26.43 -11.81
N VAL A 26 0.92 -27.10 -10.74
CA VAL A 26 -0.45 -26.91 -10.20
C VAL A 26 -0.62 -25.51 -9.62
N ARG A 27 0.36 -24.99 -8.88
CA ARG A 27 0.31 -23.61 -8.33
C ARG A 27 0.32 -22.55 -9.45
N ILE A 28 1.14 -22.76 -10.48
CA ILE A 28 1.19 -21.86 -11.64
C ILE A 28 -0.14 -21.94 -12.42
N GLY A 29 -0.68 -23.14 -12.64
CA GLY A 29 -1.98 -23.35 -13.28
C GLY A 29 -3.12 -22.68 -12.51
N LEU A 30 -3.15 -22.82 -11.19
CA LEU A 30 -4.13 -22.16 -10.33
C LEU A 30 -3.98 -20.62 -10.39
N ALA A 31 -2.75 -20.10 -10.39
CA ALA A 31 -2.51 -18.66 -10.51
C ALA A 31 -2.99 -18.09 -11.85
N TRP A 32 -2.77 -18.81 -12.96
CA TRP A 32 -3.28 -18.43 -14.28
C TRP A 32 -4.81 -18.53 -14.37
N LEU A 33 -5.41 -19.53 -13.72
CA LEU A 33 -6.87 -19.64 -13.64
C LEU A 33 -7.48 -18.49 -12.84
N ILE A 34 -6.89 -18.12 -11.70
CA ILE A 34 -7.34 -16.98 -10.89
C ILE A 34 -7.16 -15.68 -11.67
N LEU A 35 -6.03 -15.50 -12.37
CA LEU A 35 -5.80 -14.33 -13.21
C LEU A 35 -6.81 -14.26 -14.37
N GLY A 36 -7.06 -15.39 -15.05
CA GLY A 36 -8.05 -15.50 -16.12
C GLY A 36 -9.47 -15.22 -15.63
N ALA A 37 -9.84 -15.74 -14.46
CA ALA A 37 -11.13 -15.46 -13.83
C ALA A 37 -11.28 -13.99 -13.42
N LEU A 38 -10.24 -13.37 -12.86
CA LEU A 38 -10.23 -11.95 -12.51
C LEU A 38 -10.33 -11.05 -13.76
N LEU A 39 -9.65 -11.41 -14.85
CA LEU A 39 -9.75 -10.70 -16.12
C LEU A 39 -11.16 -10.87 -16.73
N ALA A 40 -11.70 -12.08 -16.75
CA ALA A 40 -13.06 -12.33 -17.21
C ALA A 40 -14.08 -11.54 -16.39
N LEU A 41 -13.91 -11.51 -15.06
CA LEU A 41 -14.73 -10.70 -14.16
C LEU A 41 -14.58 -9.20 -14.47
N ALA A 42 -13.36 -8.71 -14.72
CA ALA A 42 -13.13 -7.33 -15.13
C ALA A 42 -13.83 -6.97 -16.45
N PHE A 43 -13.83 -7.88 -17.44
CA PHE A 43 -14.58 -7.72 -18.69
C PHE A 43 -16.09 -7.70 -18.46
N SER A 44 -16.62 -8.63 -17.66
CA SER A 44 -18.05 -8.66 -17.33
C SER A 44 -18.50 -7.43 -16.54
N LEU A 45 -17.66 -6.90 -15.63
CA LEU A 45 -17.98 -5.65 -14.95
C LEU A 45 -17.94 -4.46 -15.91
N HIS A 46 -17.05 -4.44 -16.89
CA HIS A 46 -16.97 -3.34 -17.86
C HIS A 46 -18.27 -3.16 -18.66
N GLU A 47 -18.98 -4.25 -18.95
CA GLU A 47 -20.26 -4.22 -19.68
C GLU A 47 -21.45 -3.69 -18.85
N THR A 48 -21.28 -3.46 -17.54
CA THR A 48 -22.36 -2.91 -16.71
C THR A 48 -22.55 -1.40 -16.94
N PRO A 49 -23.77 -0.93 -17.27
CA PRO A 49 -24.00 0.49 -17.56
C PRO A 49 -23.67 1.40 -16.35
N ASN A 50 -23.14 2.59 -16.63
CA ASN A 50 -22.84 3.70 -15.72
C ASN A 50 -21.73 3.51 -14.65
N ARG A 51 -21.40 2.29 -14.18
CA ARG A 51 -20.34 2.07 -13.17
C ARG A 51 -19.27 1.03 -13.54
N GLY A 52 -19.42 0.36 -14.68
CA GLY A 52 -18.57 -0.77 -15.07
C GLY A 52 -17.08 -0.45 -15.24
N ALA A 53 -16.76 0.69 -15.86
CA ALA A 53 -15.37 1.08 -16.12
C ALA A 53 -14.58 1.42 -14.85
N ALA A 54 -15.20 2.05 -13.85
CA ALA A 54 -14.53 2.39 -12.59
C ALA A 54 -14.31 1.14 -11.72
N ALA A 55 -15.29 0.23 -11.69
CA ALA A 55 -15.20 -1.02 -10.93
C ALA A 55 -14.16 -1.97 -11.51
N SER A 56 -14.11 -2.14 -12.84
CA SER A 56 -13.09 -2.97 -13.50
C SER A 56 -11.68 -2.43 -13.29
N LEU A 57 -11.51 -1.10 -13.40
CA LEU A 57 -10.23 -0.45 -13.17
C LEU A 57 -9.77 -0.55 -11.70
N SER A 58 -10.68 -0.39 -10.74
CA SER A 58 -10.38 -0.58 -9.31
C SER A 58 -9.94 -2.02 -9.01
N LEU A 59 -10.58 -3.01 -9.65
CA LEU A 59 -10.20 -4.41 -9.51
C LEU A 59 -8.79 -4.65 -10.07
N LEU A 60 -8.50 -4.16 -11.28
CA LEU A 60 -7.18 -4.31 -11.90
C LEU A 60 -6.07 -3.63 -11.08
N ILE A 61 -6.33 -2.44 -10.56
CA ILE A 61 -5.41 -1.72 -9.68
C ILE A 61 -5.21 -2.48 -8.37
N GLY A 62 -6.28 -2.99 -7.76
CA GLY A 62 -6.20 -3.79 -6.54
C GLY A 62 -5.37 -5.07 -6.74
N VAL A 63 -5.54 -5.76 -7.87
CA VAL A 63 -4.73 -6.94 -8.24
C VAL A 63 -3.27 -6.55 -8.42
N ALA A 64 -2.99 -5.49 -9.19
CA ALA A 64 -1.63 -5.01 -9.40
C ALA A 64 -0.93 -4.63 -8.08
N LEU A 65 -1.63 -3.88 -7.22
CA LEU A 65 -1.15 -3.47 -5.90
C LEU A 65 -0.92 -4.66 -4.97
N GLY A 66 -1.83 -5.65 -4.99
CA GLY A 66 -1.68 -6.89 -4.22
C GLY A 66 -0.43 -7.68 -4.62
N VAL A 67 -0.16 -7.80 -5.92
CA VAL A 67 1.07 -8.43 -6.44
C VAL A 67 2.30 -7.65 -5.98
N ILE A 68 2.31 -6.32 -6.11
CA ILE A 68 3.43 -5.48 -5.68
C ILE A 68 3.69 -5.64 -4.18
N PHE A 69 2.65 -5.65 -3.35
CA PHE A 69 2.79 -5.82 -1.89
C PHE A 69 3.33 -7.20 -1.51
N GLN A 70 2.82 -8.26 -2.13
CA GLN A 70 3.30 -9.62 -1.90
C GLN A 70 4.78 -9.76 -2.28
N ARG A 71 5.17 -9.24 -3.45
CA ARG A 71 6.54 -9.34 -3.98
C ARG A 71 7.53 -8.43 -3.24
N GLY A 72 7.08 -7.24 -2.89
CA GLY A 72 7.86 -6.25 -2.15
C GLY A 72 7.97 -6.54 -0.65
N ARG A 73 7.09 -7.41 -0.11
CA ARG A 73 6.85 -7.56 1.34
C ARG A 73 6.61 -6.20 1.98
N PHE A 74 5.77 -5.39 1.35
CA PHE A 74 5.52 -4.01 1.72
C PHE A 74 4.54 -3.96 2.91
N CYS A 75 5.08 -4.15 4.12
CA CYS A 75 4.34 -4.07 5.37
C CYS A 75 4.91 -2.94 6.22
N PHE A 76 4.16 -1.84 6.36
CA PHE A 76 4.58 -0.68 7.16
C PHE A 76 5.03 -1.09 8.57
N PHE A 77 4.22 -1.91 9.27
CA PHE A 77 4.54 -2.37 10.61
C PHE A 77 5.87 -3.16 10.66
N CYS A 78 6.07 -4.12 9.75
CA CYS A 78 7.31 -4.89 9.72
C CYS A 78 8.52 -3.99 9.41
N ILE A 79 8.37 -3.06 8.47
CA ILE A 79 9.43 -2.11 8.09
C ILE A 79 9.85 -1.26 9.29
N PHE A 80 8.90 -0.68 10.03
CA PHE A 80 9.21 0.10 11.23
C PHE A 80 9.78 -0.75 12.36
N ARG A 81 9.24 -1.95 12.59
CA ARG A 81 9.76 -2.89 13.59
C ARG A 81 11.21 -3.29 13.27
N ASP A 82 11.51 -3.65 12.03
CA ASP A 82 12.86 -4.06 11.61
C ASP A 82 13.86 -2.89 11.75
N PHE A 83 13.41 -1.64 11.57
CA PHE A 83 14.22 -0.47 11.87
C PHE A 83 14.45 -0.25 13.38
N ILE A 84 13.42 -0.39 14.20
CA ILE A 84 13.53 -0.19 15.66
C ILE A 84 14.38 -1.30 16.31
N GLU A 85 14.14 -2.55 15.92
CA GLU A 85 14.73 -3.74 16.55
C GLU A 85 16.07 -4.14 15.94
N GLN A 86 16.20 -4.07 14.61
CA GLN A 86 17.41 -4.52 13.89
C GLN A 86 18.22 -3.37 13.31
N ARG A 87 17.80 -2.11 13.50
CA ARG A 87 18.41 -0.92 12.87
C ARG A 87 18.57 -1.05 11.36
N ASN A 88 17.66 -1.78 10.72
CA ASN A 88 17.69 -2.02 9.29
C ASN A 88 16.77 -1.02 8.56
N SER A 89 17.35 -0.02 7.91
CA SER A 89 16.59 1.01 7.18
C SER A 89 16.19 0.61 5.75
N SER A 90 16.59 -0.56 5.26
CA SER A 90 16.35 -0.96 3.85
C SER A 90 14.87 -0.90 3.45
N GLY A 91 13.97 -1.25 4.37
CA GLY A 91 12.53 -1.16 4.13
C GLY A 91 11.99 0.27 4.13
N LEU A 92 12.57 1.19 4.91
CA LEU A 92 12.12 2.59 4.99
C LEU A 92 12.35 3.31 3.66
N PHE A 93 13.41 2.95 2.92
CA PHE A 93 13.64 3.49 1.57
C PHE A 93 12.51 3.16 0.59
N ALA A 94 11.77 2.06 0.79
CA ALA A 94 10.58 1.77 0.00
C ALA A 94 9.43 2.74 0.31
N ILE A 95 9.28 3.15 1.56
CA ILE A 95 8.26 4.12 1.95
C ILE A 95 8.64 5.51 1.40
N LEU A 96 9.91 5.90 1.53
CA LEU A 96 10.40 7.16 0.99
C LEU A 96 10.25 7.24 -0.53
N SER A 97 10.58 6.17 -1.27
CA SER A 97 10.41 6.17 -2.72
C SER A 97 8.94 6.19 -3.14
N ALA A 98 8.04 5.51 -2.39
CA ALA A 98 6.60 5.61 -2.63
C ALA A 98 6.06 7.03 -2.41
N LEU A 99 6.48 7.70 -1.34
CA LEU A 99 6.09 9.08 -1.04
C LEU A 99 6.67 10.09 -2.03
N ALA A 100 7.90 9.87 -2.52
CA ALA A 100 8.53 10.73 -3.51
C ALA A 100 7.83 10.61 -4.87
N VAL A 101 7.67 9.39 -5.39
CA VAL A 101 7.01 9.15 -6.68
C VAL A 101 5.54 9.55 -6.63
N GLY A 102 4.84 9.19 -5.54
CA GLY A 102 3.46 9.62 -5.32
C GLY A 102 3.35 11.15 -5.29
N GLY A 103 4.20 11.83 -4.51
CA GLY A 103 4.21 13.29 -4.41
C GLY A 103 4.46 14.00 -5.74
N ILE A 104 5.41 13.51 -6.54
CA ILE A 104 5.66 14.01 -7.90
C ILE A 104 4.42 13.80 -8.77
N GLY A 105 3.85 12.59 -8.73
CA GLY A 105 2.65 12.25 -9.49
C GLY A 105 1.45 13.15 -9.15
N TYR A 106 1.19 13.36 -7.85
CA TYR A 106 0.15 14.28 -7.39
C TYR A 106 0.42 15.71 -7.81
N ALA A 107 1.66 16.19 -7.74
CA ALA A 107 2.02 17.54 -8.17
C ALA A 107 1.75 17.76 -9.67
N ILE A 108 2.04 16.76 -10.51
CA ILE A 108 1.74 16.80 -11.96
C ILE A 108 0.23 16.83 -12.19
N VAL A 109 -0.51 15.94 -11.52
CA VAL A 109 -1.98 15.86 -11.65
C VAL A 109 -2.60 17.19 -11.21
N PHE A 110 -2.29 17.69 -10.02
CA PHE A 110 -2.84 18.95 -9.53
C PHE A 110 -2.41 20.15 -10.36
N GLY A 111 -1.16 20.20 -10.84
CA GLY A 111 -0.70 21.26 -11.73
C GLY A 111 -1.43 21.28 -13.08
N ALA A 112 -1.86 20.12 -13.58
CA ALA A 112 -2.65 20.02 -14.81
C ALA A 112 -4.13 20.40 -14.61
N PHE A 113 -4.75 20.02 -13.49
CA PHE A 113 -6.17 20.30 -13.22
C PHE A 113 -6.42 21.69 -12.62
N MET A 114 -5.47 22.24 -11.84
CA MET A 114 -5.56 23.55 -11.21
C MET A 114 -4.24 24.31 -11.38
N PRO A 115 -4.07 25.08 -12.46
CA PRO A 115 -2.84 25.84 -12.71
C PRO A 115 -2.61 26.98 -11.70
N ASN A 116 -3.70 27.53 -11.11
CA ASN A 116 -3.61 28.59 -10.12
C ASN A 116 -3.91 28.05 -8.70
N PRO A 117 -2.88 27.81 -7.88
CA PRO A 117 -3.08 27.37 -6.51
C PRO A 117 -3.64 28.48 -5.62
N SER A 118 -3.43 29.76 -5.93
CA SER A 118 -3.82 30.88 -5.08
C SER A 118 -5.31 31.25 -5.15
N GLY A 119 -6.13 30.48 -5.87
CA GLY A 119 -7.57 30.69 -5.98
C GLY A 119 -8.31 30.49 -4.65
N GLN A 120 -9.54 31.01 -4.57
CA GLN A 120 -10.38 30.95 -3.35
C GLN A 120 -11.01 29.56 -3.10
N GLY A 121 -10.80 28.59 -3.99
CA GLY A 121 -11.34 27.23 -3.87
C GLY A 121 -10.25 26.19 -3.63
N LEU A 122 -10.52 25.25 -2.72
CA LEU A 122 -9.78 23.99 -2.70
C LEU A 122 -10.20 23.13 -3.90
N PRO A 123 -9.34 22.23 -4.40
CA PRO A 123 -9.74 21.27 -5.41
C PRO A 123 -11.01 20.51 -4.98
N PRO A 124 -12.09 20.51 -5.78
CA PRO A 124 -13.35 19.86 -5.40
C PRO A 124 -13.21 18.35 -5.16
N ASP A 125 -12.16 17.72 -5.71
CA ASP A 125 -11.87 16.29 -5.59
C ASP A 125 -10.65 15.96 -4.71
N ALA A 126 -10.03 16.94 -4.03
CA ALA A 126 -8.93 16.66 -3.11
C ALA A 126 -9.44 16.59 -1.67
N HIS A 127 -9.46 15.38 -1.09
CA HIS A 127 -9.69 15.16 0.34
C HIS A 127 -8.50 15.65 1.17
N ILE A 128 -8.37 16.97 1.29
CA ILE A 128 -7.37 17.61 2.13
C ILE A 128 -7.94 17.62 3.54
N GLY A 129 -7.63 16.56 4.29
CA GLY A 129 -8.09 16.40 5.67
C GLY A 129 -7.54 17.52 6.56
N PRO A 130 -8.39 18.19 7.37
CA PRO A 130 -7.93 19.21 8.30
C PRO A 130 -7.13 18.57 9.44
N VAL A 131 -6.15 19.30 9.96
CA VAL A 131 -5.30 18.81 11.05
C VAL A 131 -6.06 18.93 12.35
N SER A 132 -6.59 17.81 12.87
CA SER A 132 -7.39 17.76 14.08
C SER A 132 -6.81 16.79 15.13
N TRP A 133 -7.19 16.95 16.38
CA TRP A 133 -6.82 16.02 17.46
C TRP A 133 -7.36 14.60 17.21
N VAL A 134 -8.49 14.49 16.49
CA VAL A 134 -9.08 13.20 16.08
C VAL A 134 -8.16 12.45 15.13
N LEU A 135 -7.45 13.15 14.23
CA LEU A 135 -6.45 12.52 13.36
C LEU A 135 -5.30 11.92 14.17
N ALA A 136 -4.81 12.65 15.18
CA ALA A 136 -3.76 12.17 16.07
C ALA A 136 -4.22 10.96 16.89
N LEU A 137 -5.40 11.03 17.51
CA LEU A 137 -5.99 9.94 18.29
C LEU A 137 -6.22 8.70 17.40
N GLY A 138 -6.81 8.89 16.21
CA GLY A 138 -7.07 7.81 15.26
C GLY A 138 -5.77 7.15 14.79
N GLY A 139 -4.72 7.93 14.52
CA GLY A 139 -3.40 7.42 14.17
C GLY A 139 -2.77 6.59 15.30
N LEU A 140 -2.90 7.03 16.55
CA LEU A 140 -2.40 6.31 17.72
C LEU A 140 -3.14 4.98 17.94
N ILE A 141 -4.48 5.00 17.87
CA ILE A 141 -5.30 3.78 18.02
C ILE A 141 -5.01 2.80 16.87
N PHE A 142 -4.87 3.31 15.64
CA PHE A 142 -4.50 2.49 14.49
C PHE A 142 -3.10 1.87 14.65
N GLY A 143 -2.13 2.66 15.12
CA GLY A 143 -0.79 2.19 15.44
C GLY A 143 -0.78 1.10 16.52
N LEU A 144 -1.55 1.30 17.60
CA LEU A 144 -1.71 0.31 18.66
C LEU A 144 -2.35 -0.98 18.11
N GLY A 145 -3.36 -0.88 17.25
CA GLY A 145 -3.97 -2.03 16.57
C GLY A 145 -2.98 -2.79 15.67
N MET A 146 -2.09 -2.08 14.97
CA MET A 146 -1.01 -2.71 14.20
C MET A 146 -0.03 -3.47 15.10
N ALA A 147 0.34 -2.90 16.26
CA ALA A 147 1.21 -3.55 17.23
C ALA A 147 0.57 -4.80 17.83
N LEU A 148 -0.71 -4.75 18.21
CA LEU A 148 -1.45 -5.88 18.78
C LEU A 148 -1.67 -7.01 17.78
N SER A 149 -1.97 -6.69 16.52
CA SER A 149 -2.22 -7.69 15.47
C SER A 149 -0.94 -8.23 14.81
N GLY A 150 0.20 -7.58 15.04
CA GLY A 150 1.52 -7.99 14.54
C GLY A 150 1.75 -7.74 13.04
N ALA A 151 0.86 -6.99 12.37
CA ALA A 151 1.04 -6.50 11.00
C ALA A 151 0.09 -5.33 10.70
N CYS A 152 0.39 -4.58 9.63
CA CYS A 152 -0.55 -3.60 9.08
C CYS A 152 -1.65 -4.26 8.24
N ILE A 153 -2.71 -3.52 7.89
CA ILE A 153 -3.86 -4.07 7.13
C ILE A 153 -3.45 -4.63 5.76
N SER A 154 -2.59 -3.92 5.02
CA SER A 154 -2.04 -4.43 3.75
C SER A 154 -1.23 -5.70 3.98
N GLY A 155 -0.49 -5.76 5.09
CA GLY A 155 0.21 -6.94 5.59
C GLY A 155 -0.70 -8.15 5.78
N HIS A 156 -1.84 -7.97 6.44
CA HIS A 156 -2.82 -9.05 6.66
C HIS A 156 -3.48 -9.48 5.34
N LEU A 157 -3.79 -8.55 4.43
CA LEU A 157 -4.43 -8.85 3.15
C LEU A 157 -3.57 -9.73 2.24
N TYR A 158 -2.30 -9.38 2.00
CA TYR A 158 -1.47 -10.21 1.12
C TYR A 158 -1.07 -11.54 1.80
N ARG A 159 -0.87 -11.57 3.13
CA ARG A 159 -0.55 -12.81 3.88
C ARG A 159 -1.75 -13.74 3.99
N LEU A 160 -2.97 -13.21 3.98
CA LEU A 160 -4.19 -14.03 3.87
C LEU A 160 -4.16 -14.84 2.56
N GLY A 161 -3.74 -14.21 1.45
CA GLY A 161 -3.52 -14.90 0.18
C GLY A 161 -2.42 -15.96 0.21
N GLU A 162 -1.47 -15.86 1.15
CA GLU A 162 -0.43 -16.89 1.39
C GLU A 162 -0.90 -18.01 2.34
N GLY A 163 -2.14 -17.95 2.84
CA GLY A 163 -2.71 -18.94 3.77
C GLY A 163 -2.45 -18.65 5.25
N TYR A 164 -2.17 -17.39 5.62
CA TYR A 164 -1.92 -17.03 7.02
C TYR A 164 -3.20 -17.06 7.87
N THR A 165 -3.29 -18.03 8.78
CA THR A 165 -4.49 -18.31 9.58
C THR A 165 -4.84 -17.23 10.61
N ARG A 166 -3.92 -16.33 10.97
CA ARG A 166 -4.17 -15.24 11.93
C ARG A 166 -4.68 -13.95 11.26
N ALA A 167 -4.49 -13.81 9.94
CA ALA A 167 -4.99 -12.66 9.19
C ALA A 167 -6.52 -12.45 9.27
N PRO A 168 -7.39 -13.48 9.16
CA PRO A 168 -8.84 -13.25 9.13
C PRO A 168 -9.36 -12.64 10.44
N PHE A 169 -8.84 -13.07 11.59
CA PHE A 169 -9.23 -12.52 12.89
C PHE A 169 -8.86 -11.03 13.02
N ALA A 170 -7.65 -10.65 12.59
CA ALA A 170 -7.22 -9.26 12.57
C ALA A 170 -8.06 -8.41 11.61
N LEU A 171 -8.41 -8.95 10.44
CA LEU A 171 -9.23 -8.26 9.44
C LEU A 171 -10.67 -8.07 9.94
N ILE A 172 -11.28 -9.05 10.61
CA ILE A 172 -12.60 -8.90 11.25
C ILE A 172 -12.56 -7.80 12.31
N GLY A 173 -11.53 -7.79 13.16
CA GLY A 173 -11.34 -6.72 14.15
C GLY A 173 -11.23 -5.34 13.49
N SER A 174 -10.48 -5.24 12.38
CA SER A 174 -10.39 -3.98 11.61
C SER A 174 -11.73 -3.56 11.01
N LEU A 175 -12.54 -4.51 10.51
CA LEU A 175 -13.86 -4.24 9.95
C LEU A 175 -14.83 -3.71 11.01
N ILE A 176 -14.81 -4.31 12.21
CA ILE A 176 -15.59 -3.81 13.36
C ILE A 176 -15.13 -2.40 13.73
N GLY A 177 -13.81 -2.16 13.81
CA GLY A 177 -13.24 -0.84 14.09
C GLY A 177 -13.67 0.22 13.06
N PHE A 178 -13.63 -0.11 11.76
CA PHE A 178 -14.15 0.76 10.71
C PHE A 178 -15.65 1.02 10.85
N GLY A 179 -16.44 0.00 11.21
CA GLY A 179 -17.88 0.15 11.46
C GLY A 179 -18.18 1.12 12.61
N VAL A 180 -17.46 1.01 13.73
CA VAL A 180 -17.59 1.95 14.86
C VAL A 180 -17.11 3.34 14.47
N GLY A 181 -16.01 3.45 13.71
CA GLY A 181 -15.52 4.72 13.18
C GLY A 181 -16.54 5.42 12.29
N PHE A 182 -17.23 4.66 11.42
CA PHE A 182 -18.29 5.20 10.56
C PHE A 182 -19.49 5.69 11.37
N PHE A 183 -19.89 4.94 12.40
CA PHE A 183 -21.00 5.35 13.27
C PHE A 183 -20.70 6.62 14.07
N THR A 184 -19.46 6.77 14.55
CA THR A 184 -19.01 7.94 15.33
C THR A 184 -18.57 9.11 14.45
N TRP A 185 -18.48 8.92 13.14
CA TRP A 185 -17.95 9.90 12.19
C TRP A 185 -18.68 11.23 12.24
N HIS A 186 -20.02 11.22 12.28
CA HIS A 186 -20.82 12.44 12.28
C HIS A 186 -20.45 13.36 13.45
N THR A 187 -20.37 12.80 14.65
CA THR A 187 -20.08 13.55 15.88
C THR A 187 -18.65 14.10 15.87
N LEU A 188 -17.69 13.25 15.50
CA LEU A 188 -16.28 13.64 15.37
C LEU A 188 -16.07 14.70 14.29
N TYR A 189 -16.85 14.63 13.21
CA TYR A 189 -16.76 15.57 12.10
C TYR A 189 -17.20 16.98 12.53
N VAL A 190 -18.36 17.07 13.17
CA VAL A 190 -18.91 18.37 13.61
C VAL A 190 -18.02 19.00 14.67
N GLU A 191 -17.57 18.24 15.67
CA GLU A 191 -16.83 18.79 16.82
C GLU A 191 -15.37 19.14 16.50
N ALA A 192 -14.69 18.36 15.65
CA ALA A 192 -13.25 18.48 15.50
C ALA A 192 -12.78 18.77 14.07
N ILE A 193 -13.45 18.21 13.07
CA ILE A 193 -12.98 18.26 11.67
C ILE A 193 -13.46 19.55 11.00
N SER A 194 -14.70 19.97 11.27
CA SER A 194 -15.30 21.16 10.64
C SER A 194 -14.62 22.48 11.02
N VAL A 195 -14.01 22.56 12.21
CA VAL A 195 -13.39 23.78 12.77
C VAL A 195 -11.86 23.76 12.63
N ALA A 196 -11.28 22.64 12.18
CA ALA A 196 -9.83 22.47 12.16
C ALA A 196 -9.18 23.18 10.96
N PRO A 197 -7.96 23.73 11.14
CA PRO A 197 -7.28 24.45 10.08
C PRO A 197 -6.85 23.51 8.95
N ILE A 198 -7.13 23.93 7.71
CA ILE A 198 -6.70 23.22 6.52
C ILE A 198 -5.34 23.80 6.09
N ALA A 199 -4.27 23.08 6.38
CA ALA A 199 -2.92 23.46 5.98
C ALA A 199 -2.68 23.05 4.51
N TRP A 200 -2.85 24.00 3.58
CA TRP A 200 -2.59 23.76 2.16
C TRP A 200 -1.32 24.47 1.70
N LEU A 201 -0.19 23.75 1.76
CA LEU A 201 1.15 24.26 1.42
C LEU A 201 1.27 24.90 0.02
N PRO A 202 0.62 24.39 -1.04
CA PRO A 202 0.74 25.00 -2.37
C PRO A 202 0.14 26.41 -2.46
N LYS A 203 -0.67 26.86 -1.47
CA LYS A 203 -1.23 28.22 -1.44
C LYS A 203 -0.16 29.30 -1.37
N THR A 204 0.89 29.03 -0.59
CA THR A 204 1.91 30.02 -0.23
C THR A 204 3.19 29.87 -1.05
N LEU A 205 3.54 28.63 -1.44
CA LEU A 205 4.80 28.30 -2.11
C LEU A 205 4.63 27.90 -3.59
N GLY A 206 3.38 27.78 -4.06
CA GLY A 206 3.06 27.19 -5.36
C GLY A 206 3.35 25.68 -5.40
N TYR A 207 2.90 25.01 -6.48
CA TYR A 207 3.11 23.57 -6.64
C TYR A 207 4.61 23.20 -6.69
N GLY A 208 5.43 23.96 -7.42
CA GLY A 208 6.88 23.72 -7.50
C GLY A 208 7.59 23.87 -6.16
N GLY A 209 7.30 24.92 -5.39
CA GLY A 209 7.90 25.14 -4.07
C GLY A 209 7.47 24.09 -3.05
N SER A 210 6.19 23.72 -3.04
CA SER A 210 5.67 22.66 -2.16
C SER A 210 6.29 21.29 -2.48
N LEU A 211 6.46 20.96 -3.76
CA LEU A 211 7.12 19.72 -4.20
C LEU A 211 8.61 19.72 -3.84
N ALA A 212 9.31 20.84 -4.06
CA ALA A 212 10.71 20.97 -3.70
C ALA A 212 10.92 20.78 -2.19
N LEU A 213 10.06 21.39 -1.36
CA LEU A 213 10.10 21.23 0.09
C LEU A 213 9.80 19.77 0.51
N HIS A 214 8.79 19.14 -0.08
CA HIS A 214 8.46 17.74 0.17
C HIS A 214 9.64 16.81 -0.16
N LEU A 215 10.24 16.96 -1.33
CA LEU A 215 11.40 16.18 -1.74
C LEU A 215 12.64 16.49 -0.89
N ALA A 216 12.82 17.74 -0.47
CA ALA A 216 13.91 18.12 0.44
C ALA A 216 13.77 17.44 1.81
N VAL A 217 12.56 17.43 2.38
CA VAL A 217 12.28 16.73 3.64
C VAL A 217 12.51 15.23 3.51
N LEU A 218 12.00 14.61 2.44
CA LEU A 218 12.24 13.18 2.18
C LEU A 218 13.72 12.87 1.97
N SER A 219 14.46 13.74 1.30
CA SER A 219 15.90 13.59 1.08
C SER A 219 16.69 13.74 2.37
N LEU A 220 16.31 14.68 3.25
CA LEU A 220 16.89 14.83 4.58
C LEU A 220 16.65 13.58 5.44
N VAL A 221 15.42 13.07 5.47
CA VAL A 221 15.10 11.81 6.18
C VAL A 221 15.87 10.64 5.59
N GLY A 222 15.96 10.54 4.25
CA GLY A 222 16.76 9.53 3.57
C GLY A 222 18.24 9.60 3.95
N ALA A 223 18.82 10.81 3.99
CA ALA A 223 20.21 11.03 4.41
C ALA A 223 20.46 10.61 5.86
N LEU A 224 19.52 10.88 6.76
CA LEU A 224 19.57 10.45 8.16
C LEU A 224 19.47 8.92 8.32
N LEU A 225 18.88 8.23 7.34
CA LEU A 225 18.72 6.77 7.34
C LEU A 225 19.89 6.02 6.70
N LEU A 226 20.71 6.68 5.87
CA LEU A 226 21.92 6.11 5.26
C LEU A 226 22.85 5.36 6.24
N PRO A 227 23.18 5.88 7.45
CA PRO A 227 24.05 5.17 8.38
C PRO A 227 23.45 3.85 8.91
N TYR A 228 22.14 3.66 8.77
CA TYR A 228 21.42 2.45 9.20
C TYR A 228 21.16 1.50 8.02
N LEU A 229 21.80 1.71 6.87
CA LEU A 229 21.61 0.87 5.70
C LEU A 229 22.50 -0.38 5.84
N PRO A 230 21.92 -1.60 5.83
CA PRO A 230 22.73 -2.82 5.85
C PRO A 230 23.52 -2.95 4.54
N GLU A 231 24.62 -3.68 4.58
CA GLU A 231 25.41 -4.00 3.40
C GLU A 231 24.52 -4.65 2.34
N LEU A 232 24.36 -3.96 1.21
CA LEU A 232 23.57 -4.46 0.09
C LEU A 232 24.33 -5.63 -0.53
N PRO A 233 23.70 -6.82 -0.66
CA PRO A 233 24.36 -7.93 -1.33
C PRO A 233 24.67 -7.51 -2.77
N ALA A 234 25.94 -7.60 -3.15
CA ALA A 234 26.39 -7.24 -4.49
C ALA A 234 25.60 -8.06 -5.53
N GLN A 235 24.68 -7.42 -6.25
CA GLN A 235 23.97 -8.06 -7.34
C GLN A 235 24.91 -8.14 -8.52
N ALA A 236 25.38 -9.35 -8.84
CA ALA A 236 26.21 -9.59 -10.02
C ALA A 236 25.44 -9.22 -11.28
N GLY A 237 25.75 -8.05 -11.84
CA GLY A 237 25.29 -7.60 -13.14
C GLY A 237 25.72 -8.60 -14.21
N GLY A 238 24.81 -9.46 -14.61
CA GLY A 238 25.04 -10.44 -15.68
C GLY A 238 23.96 -10.31 -16.75
N LYS A 239 24.25 -10.89 -17.91
CA LYS A 239 23.46 -10.75 -19.15
C LYS A 239 21.95 -10.94 -18.91
N LEU A 240 21.13 -10.11 -19.57
CA LEU A 240 19.68 -10.24 -19.57
C LEU A 240 19.29 -11.53 -20.32
N THR A 241 19.03 -12.60 -19.56
CA THR A 241 18.50 -13.87 -20.08
C THR A 241 17.03 -14.00 -19.67
N TRP A 242 16.18 -14.60 -20.51
CA TRP A 242 14.75 -14.82 -20.22
C TRP A 242 14.50 -15.52 -18.88
N GLN A 243 15.35 -16.49 -18.52
CA GLN A 243 15.32 -17.15 -17.21
C GLN A 243 15.62 -16.20 -16.03
N ARG A 244 16.55 -15.26 -16.19
CA ARG A 244 16.83 -14.24 -15.16
C ARG A 244 15.70 -13.24 -15.05
N LEU A 245 15.03 -12.91 -16.16
CA LEU A 245 13.87 -12.02 -16.15
C LEU A 245 12.69 -12.66 -15.40
N TYR A 246 12.41 -13.95 -15.67
CA TYR A 246 11.41 -14.71 -14.93
C TYR A 246 11.76 -14.81 -13.43
N GLN A 247 13.02 -15.09 -13.09
CA GLN A 247 13.46 -15.13 -11.69
C GLN A 247 13.37 -13.76 -11.01
N ALA A 248 13.75 -12.68 -11.70
CA ALA A 248 13.70 -11.32 -11.18
C ALA A 248 12.27 -10.87 -10.87
N VAL A 249 11.34 -11.18 -11.77
CA VAL A 249 9.92 -10.77 -11.66
C VAL A 249 9.16 -11.68 -10.70
N PHE A 250 9.35 -13.01 -10.79
CA PHE A 250 8.50 -14.00 -10.13
C PHE A 250 9.15 -14.81 -9.00
N VAL A 251 10.44 -14.62 -8.69
CA VAL A 251 11.12 -15.43 -7.67
C VAL A 251 11.85 -14.58 -6.63
N THR A 252 12.64 -13.60 -7.05
CA THR A 252 13.44 -12.79 -6.14
C THR A 252 12.63 -11.67 -5.49
N ARG A 253 13.00 -11.31 -4.26
CA ARG A 253 12.49 -10.11 -3.60
C ARG A 253 12.91 -8.87 -4.40
N TRP A 254 11.96 -7.99 -4.66
CA TRP A 254 12.22 -6.74 -5.39
C TRP A 254 13.04 -5.77 -4.53
N ASN A 255 13.81 -4.91 -5.20
CA ASN A 255 14.51 -3.81 -4.53
C ASN A 255 13.46 -2.92 -3.81
N PRO A 256 13.68 -2.58 -2.52
CA PRO A 256 12.80 -1.69 -1.77
C PRO A 256 12.44 -0.40 -2.52
N LEU A 257 13.42 0.22 -3.19
CA LEU A 257 13.21 1.45 -3.96
C LEU A 257 12.23 1.25 -5.12
N VAL A 258 12.41 0.18 -5.89
CA VAL A 258 11.56 -0.18 -7.04
C VAL A 258 10.15 -0.51 -6.58
N THR A 259 10.03 -1.27 -5.50
CA THR A 259 8.71 -1.58 -4.91
C THR A 259 7.98 -0.31 -4.55
N GLY A 260 8.63 0.60 -3.80
CA GLY A 260 8.00 1.86 -3.40
C GLY A 260 7.65 2.74 -4.59
N ALA A 261 8.53 2.85 -5.60
CA ALA A 261 8.26 3.61 -6.81
C ALA A 261 7.02 3.08 -7.56
N LEU A 262 6.88 1.76 -7.66
CA LEU A 262 5.69 1.14 -8.27
C LEU A 262 4.42 1.38 -7.46
N VAL A 263 4.51 1.31 -6.12
CA VAL A 263 3.36 1.66 -5.25
C VAL A 263 2.95 3.11 -5.44
N GLY A 264 3.91 4.04 -5.47
CA GLY A 264 3.66 5.46 -5.72
C GLY A 264 3.01 5.71 -7.07
N LEU A 265 3.54 5.09 -8.14
CA LEU A 265 3.01 5.19 -9.49
C LEU A 265 1.57 4.66 -9.59
N VAL A 266 1.31 3.47 -9.03
CA VAL A 266 -0.04 2.88 -8.99
C VAL A 266 -0.99 3.77 -8.20
N GLY A 267 -0.54 4.37 -7.09
CA GLY A 267 -1.32 5.34 -6.32
C GLY A 267 -1.69 6.59 -7.11
N THR A 268 -0.74 7.16 -7.87
CA THR A 268 -1.01 8.31 -8.76
C THR A 268 -2.00 7.95 -9.86
N ILE A 269 -1.84 6.80 -10.50
CA ILE A 269 -2.76 6.32 -11.55
C ILE A 269 -4.17 6.10 -10.98
N ALA A 270 -4.25 5.50 -9.78
CA ALA A 270 -5.51 5.29 -9.08
C ALA A 270 -6.21 6.62 -8.82
N TYR A 271 -5.49 7.63 -8.31
CA TYR A 271 -6.05 8.94 -8.09
C TYR A 271 -6.53 9.64 -9.36
N PHE A 272 -5.74 9.57 -10.44
CA PHE A 272 -6.09 10.20 -11.71
C PHE A 272 -7.34 9.60 -12.36
N ARG A 273 -7.61 8.31 -12.13
CA ARG A 273 -8.62 7.56 -12.90
C ARG A 273 -9.84 7.13 -12.10
N ILE A 274 -9.74 7.11 -10.77
CA ILE A 274 -10.85 6.87 -9.86
C ILE A 274 -11.25 8.23 -9.29
N SER A 275 -12.12 8.96 -10.01
CA SER A 275 -12.98 9.97 -9.36
C SER A 275 -13.63 9.30 -8.14
N PRO A 276 -13.77 10.00 -7.01
CA PRO A 276 -14.05 9.37 -5.72
C PRO A 276 -15.25 8.43 -5.84
N LEU A 277 -15.08 7.20 -5.34
CA LEU A 277 -16.19 6.28 -5.14
C LEU A 277 -17.27 7.07 -4.40
N GLY A 278 -18.45 7.19 -5.02
CA GLY A 278 -19.57 8.02 -4.59
C GLY A 278 -20.15 7.62 -3.24
N VAL A 279 -19.37 7.86 -2.19
CA VAL A 279 -19.75 7.81 -0.78
C VAL A 279 -19.35 9.11 -0.08
N THR A 280 -18.69 10.06 -0.78
CA THR A 280 -18.42 11.44 -0.33
C THR A 280 -18.55 12.45 -1.48
N SER A 281 -19.51 12.24 -2.38
CA SER A 281 -20.00 13.25 -3.33
C SER A 281 -21.48 13.52 -3.04
#